data_AF-A0A7S0L6C2-F1
#
_entry.id   AF-A0A7S0L6C2-F1
#
_cell.length_a   1.000
_cell.length_b   1.000
_cell.length_c   1.000
_cell.angle_alpha   90.00
_cell.angle_beta   90.00
_cell.angle_gamma   90.00
#
_symmetry.space_group_name_H-M   'P 1'
#
loop_
_entity.id
_entity.type
_entity.pdbx_description
1 polymer ?
#
loop_
_entity_poly.entity_id
_entity_poly.type
_entity_poly.pdbx_seq_one_letter_code
_entity_poly.pdbx_strand_id
1 'polypeptide(L)'
;AVQGFNRSISLGREAALQDTLRLLTLWFKYGDLPDVAAAVGQGIASIAIDVWLLVTPQLIARIHASSTPVRTLVNTLLSRVAAEHPQGLIYPLTVAAKSALLPRKMAAERVLTELRKQRDTLVEQAALVSHELIRTSILWHEMWHVALEEASRLYFSSHDVEGMLSTLEPLHLKMAEGAETLREASFLQAFGAELLMAHEHCNRFKRTNDPAELQAAWEVYSQTFRRIAKHVSKMGSLELRHVSPYLPPAR
;
A
#
# COMPACT_ATOMS: atom_id res chain seq x y z
N ALA A 1 14.71 32.25 -11.12
CA ALA A 1 13.56 31.80 -10.30
C ALA A 1 13.97 30.82 -9.19
N VAL A 2 14.51 29.63 -9.52
CA VAL A 2 14.91 28.59 -8.53
C VAL A 2 15.82 29.12 -7.41
N GLN A 3 16.90 29.82 -7.75
CA GLN A 3 17.80 30.43 -6.76
C GLN A 3 17.08 31.42 -5.82
N GLY A 4 16.12 32.17 -6.36
CA GLY A 4 15.30 33.11 -5.59
C GLY A 4 14.42 32.40 -4.55
N PHE A 5 13.78 31.29 -4.95
CA PHE A 5 13.03 30.46 -3.99
C PHE A 5 13.94 29.82 -2.95
N ASN A 6 15.11 29.30 -3.33
CA ASN A 6 16.08 28.76 -2.36
C ASN A 6 16.46 29.80 -1.30
N ARG A 7 16.70 31.05 -1.71
CA ARG A 7 17.02 32.13 -0.78
C ARG A 7 15.81 32.54 0.07
N SER A 8 14.61 32.60 -0.51
CA SER A 8 13.38 32.91 0.24
C SER A 8 13.12 31.89 1.33
N ILE A 9 13.21 30.59 0.99
CA ILE A 9 12.95 29.47 1.89
C ILE A 9 14.00 29.41 3.02
N SER A 10 15.29 29.58 2.69
CA SER A 10 16.36 29.58 3.71
C SER A 10 16.25 30.73 4.71
N LEU A 11 15.58 31.83 4.35
CA LEU A 11 15.34 32.97 5.24
C LEU A 11 14.08 32.80 6.13
N GLY A 12 13.38 31.66 6.04
CA GLY A 12 12.40 31.22 7.04
C GLY A 12 11.20 32.15 7.24
N ARG A 13 10.57 32.62 6.16
CA ARG A 13 9.34 33.43 6.23
C ARG A 13 8.08 32.55 6.34
N GLU A 14 6.98 33.14 6.83
CA GLU A 14 5.64 32.52 6.97
C GLU A 14 5.12 31.80 5.69
N ALA A 15 5.67 32.10 4.51
CA ALA A 15 5.32 31.50 3.23
C ALA A 15 6.16 30.25 2.84
N ALA A 16 6.93 29.66 3.76
CA ALA A 16 7.89 28.57 3.46
C ALA A 16 7.27 27.38 2.69
N LEU A 17 6.04 26.96 3.03
CA LEU A 17 5.37 25.87 2.32
C LEU A 17 5.05 26.24 0.87
N GLN A 18 4.47 27.41 0.64
CA GLN A 18 4.10 27.87 -0.70
C GLN A 18 5.33 27.99 -1.60
N ASP A 19 6.40 28.59 -1.09
CA ASP A 19 7.65 28.74 -1.84
C ASP A 19 8.31 27.39 -2.12
N THR A 20 8.25 26.44 -1.17
CA THR A 20 8.76 25.08 -1.36
C THR A 20 7.96 24.33 -2.44
N LEU A 21 6.63 24.45 -2.45
CA LEU A 21 5.80 23.84 -3.49
C LEU A 21 6.04 24.45 -4.89
N ARG A 22 6.28 25.76 -4.96
CA ARG A 22 6.69 26.44 -6.20
C ARG A 22 8.06 25.96 -6.68
N LEU A 23 9.02 25.80 -5.77
CA LEU A 23 10.32 25.21 -6.06
C LEU A 23 10.19 23.78 -6.59
N LEU A 24 9.39 22.92 -5.95
CA LEU A 24 9.13 21.56 -6.42
C LEU A 24 8.50 21.54 -7.81
N THR A 25 7.57 22.47 -8.09
CA THR A 25 6.93 22.58 -9.40
C THR A 25 7.95 22.90 -10.49
N LEU A 26 8.84 23.88 -10.25
CA LEU A 26 9.91 24.22 -11.18
C LEU A 26 10.90 23.07 -11.35
N TRP A 27 11.30 22.43 -10.25
CA TRP A 27 12.23 21.32 -10.27
C TRP A 27 11.67 20.12 -11.04
N PHE A 28 10.44 19.69 -10.77
CA PHE A 28 9.88 18.52 -11.44
C PHE A 28 9.45 18.76 -12.89
N LYS A 29 9.29 20.04 -13.30
CA LYS A 29 8.98 20.40 -14.68
C LYS A 29 10.23 20.64 -15.53
N TYR A 30 11.29 21.20 -14.95
CA TYR A 30 12.49 21.65 -15.69
C TYR A 30 13.79 21.00 -15.18
N GLY A 31 13.70 19.98 -14.32
CA GLY A 31 14.85 19.36 -13.67
C GLY A 31 15.77 18.54 -14.57
N ASP A 32 15.40 18.33 -15.84
CA ASP A 32 16.28 17.78 -16.86
C ASP A 32 17.34 18.79 -17.33
N LEU A 33 17.11 20.10 -17.12
CA LEU A 33 18.09 21.13 -17.44
C LEU A 33 19.21 21.13 -16.39
N PRO A 34 20.49 21.07 -16.79
CA PRO A 34 21.61 20.94 -15.86
C PRO A 34 21.70 22.12 -14.89
N ASP A 35 21.42 23.34 -15.34
CA ASP A 35 21.44 24.55 -14.50
C ASP A 35 20.37 24.50 -13.41
N VAL A 36 19.19 23.94 -13.73
CA VAL A 36 18.09 23.76 -12.77
C VAL A 36 18.47 22.69 -11.75
N ALA A 37 18.99 21.55 -12.20
CA ALA A 37 19.44 20.48 -11.32
C ALA A 37 20.54 20.94 -10.36
N ALA A 38 21.52 21.70 -10.85
CA ALA A 38 22.60 22.28 -10.04
C ALA A 38 22.06 23.26 -8.99
N ALA A 39 21.18 24.18 -9.41
CA ALA A 39 20.56 25.15 -8.50
C ALA A 39 19.68 24.48 -7.43
N VAL A 40 18.93 23.44 -7.79
CA VAL A 40 18.15 22.65 -6.82
C VAL A 40 19.07 21.89 -5.87
N GLY A 41 20.16 21.29 -6.37
CA GLY A 41 21.16 20.61 -5.53
C GLY A 41 21.76 21.51 -4.46
N GLN A 42 22.10 22.75 -4.82
CA GLN A 42 22.54 23.78 -3.86
C GLN A 42 21.44 24.16 -2.86
N GLY A 43 20.19 24.26 -3.32
CA GLY A 43 19.03 24.50 -2.46
C GLY A 43 18.83 23.39 -1.44
N ILE A 44 18.92 22.13 -1.86
CA ILE A 44 18.84 20.95 -0.98
C ILE A 44 19.93 21.03 0.10
N ALA A 45 21.16 21.43 -0.23
CA ALA A 45 22.25 21.54 0.74
C ALA A 45 22.07 22.69 1.75
N SER A 46 21.44 23.80 1.34
CA SER A 46 21.36 25.04 2.14
C SER A 46 20.06 25.21 2.93
N ILE A 47 18.95 24.65 2.47
CA ILE A 47 17.65 24.74 3.16
C ILE A 47 17.63 23.76 4.35
N ALA A 48 17.10 24.21 5.49
CA ALA A 48 16.92 23.38 6.68
C ALA A 48 16.09 22.13 6.37
N ILE A 49 16.51 21.00 6.93
CA ILE A 49 15.92 19.69 6.59
C ILE A 49 14.43 19.62 6.96
N ASP A 50 14.01 20.30 8.04
CA ASP A 50 12.64 20.38 8.52
C ASP A 50 11.65 20.94 7.48
N VAL A 51 12.09 21.86 6.62
CA VAL A 51 11.23 22.45 5.59
C VAL A 51 10.79 21.40 4.57
N TRP A 52 11.68 20.45 4.27
CA TRP A 52 11.38 19.37 3.34
C TRP A 52 10.37 18.37 3.88
N LEU A 53 10.18 18.29 5.21
CA LEU A 53 9.16 17.43 5.82
C LEU A 53 7.76 17.80 5.33
N LEU A 54 7.48 19.09 5.18
CA LEU A 54 6.19 19.62 4.75
C LEU A 54 5.79 19.14 3.34
N VAL A 55 6.77 18.75 2.52
CA VAL A 55 6.57 18.32 1.14
C VAL A 55 6.97 16.87 0.88
N THR A 56 7.10 16.07 1.93
CA THR A 56 7.40 14.64 1.87
C THR A 56 6.48 13.86 0.92
N PRO A 57 5.15 14.06 0.92
CA PRO A 57 4.26 13.33 -0.01
C PRO A 57 4.61 13.58 -1.48
N GLN A 58 4.95 14.82 -1.84
CA GLN A 58 5.30 15.21 -3.20
C GLN A 58 6.66 14.63 -3.63
N LEU A 59 7.62 14.57 -2.71
CA LEU A 59 8.92 13.93 -2.94
C LEU A 59 8.77 12.43 -3.17
N ILE A 60 8.01 11.73 -2.32
CA ILE A 60 7.77 10.28 -2.44
C ILE A 60 7.02 9.94 -3.73
N ALA A 61 6.06 10.77 -4.14
CA ALA A 61 5.37 10.61 -5.42
C ALA A 61 6.35 10.60 -6.61
N ARG A 62 7.49 11.28 -6.50
CA ARG A 62 8.54 11.38 -7.53
C ARG A 62 9.78 10.53 -7.26
N ILE A 63 9.74 9.60 -6.29
CA ILE A 63 10.89 8.72 -5.95
C ILE A 63 11.42 7.89 -7.13
N HIS A 64 10.55 7.62 -8.11
CA HIS A 64 10.79 6.83 -9.30
C HIS A 64 10.67 7.67 -10.59
N ALA A 65 10.91 8.98 -10.52
CA ALA A 65 10.86 9.86 -11.69
C ALA A 65 11.73 9.34 -12.85
N SER A 66 11.26 9.44 -14.09
CA SER A 66 11.99 8.96 -15.27
C SER A 66 13.28 9.74 -15.51
N SER A 67 13.26 11.05 -15.24
CA SER A 67 14.42 11.93 -15.27
C SER A 67 15.48 11.47 -14.26
N THR A 68 16.65 11.07 -14.75
CA THR A 68 17.77 10.63 -13.91
C THR A 68 18.27 11.74 -12.98
N PRO A 69 18.49 13.00 -13.43
CA PRO A 69 18.89 14.08 -12.53
C PRO A 69 17.89 14.31 -11.39
N VAL A 70 16.59 14.36 -11.70
CA VAL A 70 15.53 14.54 -10.70
C VAL A 70 15.51 13.36 -9.73
N ARG A 71 15.52 12.14 -10.24
CA ARG A 71 15.48 10.92 -9.42
C ARG A 71 16.66 10.86 -8.45
N THR A 72 17.87 11.16 -8.91
CA THR A 72 19.07 11.18 -8.05
C THR A 72 18.92 12.20 -6.93
N LEU A 73 18.54 13.44 -7.25
CA LEU A 73 18.35 14.50 -6.25
C LEU A 73 17.23 14.19 -5.25
N VAL A 74 16.10 13.62 -5.69
CA VAL A 74 15.00 13.18 -4.81
C VAL A 74 15.48 12.11 -3.85
N ASN A 75 16.18 11.08 -4.34
CA ASN A 75 16.68 10.00 -3.49
C ASN A 75 17.72 10.49 -2.49
N THR A 76 18.61 11.40 -2.89
CA THR A 76 19.57 12.04 -1.98
C THR A 76 18.85 12.84 -0.89
N LEU A 77 17.85 13.64 -1.26
CA LEU A 77 17.07 14.42 -0.30
C LEU A 77 16.30 13.51 0.68
N LEU A 78 15.58 12.50 0.19
CA LEU A 78 14.85 11.55 1.03
C LEU A 78 15.78 10.79 1.97
N SER A 79 16.98 10.43 1.52
CA SER A 79 17.97 9.76 2.39
C SER A 79 18.44 10.68 3.52
N ARG A 80 18.65 11.97 3.24
CA ARG A 80 18.99 12.98 4.26
C ARG A 80 17.85 13.21 5.25
N VAL A 81 16.62 13.37 4.75
CA VAL A 81 15.44 13.51 5.60
C VAL A 81 15.23 12.25 6.45
N ALA A 82 15.52 11.06 5.93
CA ALA A 82 15.35 9.81 6.67
C ALA A 82 16.37 9.68 7.81
N ALA A 83 17.61 10.15 7.60
CA ALA A 83 18.64 10.13 8.62
C ALA A 83 18.29 11.03 9.83
N GLU A 84 17.81 12.25 9.56
CA GLU A 84 17.47 13.24 10.59
C GLU A 84 16.07 12.97 11.22
N HIS A 85 15.06 12.77 10.37
CA HIS A 85 13.64 12.67 10.75
C HIS A 85 12.97 11.38 10.24
N PRO A 86 13.41 10.20 10.70
CA PRO A 86 12.89 8.94 10.18
C PRO A 86 11.40 8.73 10.44
N GLN A 87 10.87 9.24 11.56
CA GLN A 87 9.45 9.15 11.89
C GLN A 87 8.56 9.80 10.83
N GLY A 88 9.03 10.86 10.16
CA GLY A 88 8.30 11.54 9.10
C GLY A 88 8.28 10.76 7.77
N LEU A 89 9.20 9.82 7.58
CA LEU A 89 9.35 9.08 6.33
C LEU A 89 8.98 7.61 6.41
N ILE A 90 9.02 7.01 7.60
CA ILE A 90 8.93 5.57 7.75
C ILE A 90 7.62 4.99 7.21
N TYR A 91 6.48 5.60 7.52
CA TYR A 91 5.17 5.15 7.05
C TYR A 91 5.00 5.36 5.53
N PRO A 92 5.22 6.57 4.98
CA PRO A 92 5.02 6.74 3.54
C PRO A 92 6.06 5.99 2.69
N LEU A 93 7.26 5.70 3.20
CA LEU A 93 8.22 4.79 2.55
C LEU A 93 7.77 3.33 2.64
N THR A 94 7.26 2.87 3.79
CA THR A 94 6.72 1.49 3.96
C THR A 94 5.57 1.23 2.99
N VAL A 95 4.68 2.22 2.81
CA VAL A 95 3.61 2.15 1.80
C VAL A 95 4.18 2.13 0.38
N ALA A 96 5.17 2.97 0.07
CA ALA A 96 5.78 3.00 -1.25
C ALA A 96 6.53 1.69 -1.59
N ALA A 97 7.11 1.01 -0.60
CA ALA A 97 7.78 -0.28 -0.75
C ALA A 97 6.82 -1.44 -1.09
N LYS A 98 5.51 -1.30 -0.83
CA LYS A 98 4.47 -2.26 -1.22
C LYS A 98 3.86 -1.96 -2.59
N SER A 99 4.42 -1.04 -3.36
CA SER A 99 3.88 -0.65 -4.67
C SER A 99 4.00 -1.77 -5.71
N ALA A 100 2.98 -1.93 -6.55
CA ALA A 100 3.02 -2.80 -7.73
C ALA A 100 4.01 -2.33 -8.81
N LEU A 101 4.35 -1.04 -8.83
CA LEU A 101 5.34 -0.48 -9.75
C LEU A 101 6.75 -0.79 -9.24
N LEU A 102 7.45 -1.70 -9.92
CA LEU A 102 8.78 -2.16 -9.51
C LEU A 102 9.80 -1.03 -9.29
N PRO A 103 9.92 0.00 -10.16
CA PRO A 103 10.86 1.10 -9.92
C PRO A 103 10.57 1.89 -8.64
N ARG A 104 9.28 2.05 -8.30
CA ARG A 104 8.85 2.73 -7.07
C ARG A 104 9.16 1.90 -5.84
N LYS A 105 8.85 0.61 -5.90
CA LYS A 105 9.17 -0.37 -4.85
C LYS A 105 10.68 -0.37 -4.56
N MET A 106 11.51 -0.59 -5.58
CA MET A 106 12.97 -0.67 -5.42
C MET A 106 13.57 0.62 -4.85
N ALA A 107 13.09 1.79 -5.30
CA ALA A 107 13.60 3.06 -4.80
C ALA A 107 13.23 3.29 -3.32
N ALA A 108 12.01 2.94 -2.92
CA ALA A 108 11.57 3.01 -1.53
C ALA A 108 12.32 2.01 -0.64
N GLU A 109 12.48 0.76 -1.10
CA GLU A 109 13.25 -0.28 -0.40
C GLU A 109 14.71 0.12 -0.19
N ARG A 110 15.32 0.81 -1.15
CA ARG A 110 16.68 1.32 -1.01
C ARG A 110 16.80 2.34 0.12
N VAL A 111 15.89 3.32 0.19
CA VAL A 111 15.90 4.33 1.27
C VAL A 111 15.62 3.68 2.62
N LEU A 112 14.68 2.73 2.70
CA LEU A 112 14.42 1.96 3.91
C LEU A 112 15.63 1.12 4.35
N THR A 113 16.38 0.55 3.40
CA THR A 113 17.59 -0.23 3.70
C THR A 113 18.69 0.64 4.29
N GLU A 114 18.89 1.85 3.78
CA GLU A 114 19.81 2.81 4.40
C GLU A 114 19.33 3.22 5.80
N LEU A 115 18.02 3.42 5.97
CA LEU A 115 17.46 3.75 7.29
C LEU A 115 17.63 2.60 8.29
N ARG A 116 17.49 1.34 7.87
CA ARG A 116 17.72 0.15 8.72
C ARG A 116 19.12 0.12 9.31
N LYS A 117 20.15 0.51 8.53
CA LYS A 117 21.54 0.56 9.04
C LYS A 117 21.70 1.47 10.25
N GLN A 118 20.87 2.50 10.38
CA GLN A 118 20.93 3.47 11.47
C GLN A 118 19.90 3.19 12.57
N ARG A 119 18.69 2.74 12.21
CA ARG A 119 17.55 2.60 13.12
C ARG A 119 16.70 1.37 12.77
N ASP A 120 17.34 0.20 12.80
CA ASP A 120 16.73 -1.08 12.40
C ASP A 120 15.42 -1.37 13.15
N THR A 121 15.45 -1.29 14.48
CA THR A 121 14.30 -1.53 15.35
C THR A 121 13.10 -0.65 15.01
N LEU A 122 13.34 0.62 14.65
CA LEU A 122 12.28 1.54 14.26
C LEU A 122 11.64 1.11 12.94
N VAL A 123 12.44 0.72 11.95
CA VAL A 123 11.96 0.23 10.64
C VAL A 123 11.14 -1.05 10.80
N GLU A 124 11.62 -2.00 11.60
CA GLU A 124 10.90 -3.24 11.88
C GLU A 124 9.57 -2.97 12.59
N GLN A 125 9.57 -2.15 13.63
CA GLN A 125 8.36 -1.81 14.39
C GLN A 125 7.31 -1.11 13.51
N ALA A 126 7.72 -0.15 12.68
CA ALA A 126 6.78 0.54 11.80
C ALA A 126 6.24 -0.37 10.69
N ALA A 127 7.07 -1.29 10.17
CA ALA A 127 6.62 -2.30 9.21
C ALA A 127 5.57 -3.23 9.83
N LEU A 128 5.81 -3.70 11.05
CA LEU A 128 4.87 -4.52 11.82
C LEU A 128 3.55 -3.78 12.05
N VAL A 129 3.61 -2.54 12.57
CA VAL A 129 2.42 -1.72 12.82
C VAL A 129 1.66 -1.44 11.52
N SER A 130 2.35 -1.09 10.44
CA SER A 130 1.71 -0.86 9.13
C SER A 130 1.02 -2.12 8.61
N HIS A 131 1.66 -3.28 8.74
CA HIS A 131 1.08 -4.56 8.32
C HIS A 131 -0.18 -4.89 9.10
N GLU A 132 -0.12 -4.78 10.42
CA GLU A 132 -1.24 -5.13 11.28
C GLU A 132 -2.38 -4.13 11.20
N LEU A 133 -2.09 -2.83 11.04
CA LEU A 133 -3.14 -1.83 10.78
C LEU A 133 -3.90 -2.13 9.49
N ILE A 134 -3.21 -2.55 8.43
CA ILE A 134 -3.85 -2.99 7.19
C ILE A 134 -4.72 -4.23 7.44
N ARG A 135 -4.19 -5.25 8.14
CA ARG A 135 -4.94 -6.46 8.49
C ARG A 135 -6.21 -6.15 9.28
N THR A 136 -6.12 -5.26 10.27
CA THR A 136 -7.27 -4.87 11.10
C THR A 136 -8.27 -3.97 10.39
N SER A 137 -7.86 -3.31 9.30
CA SER A 137 -8.73 -2.40 8.54
C SER A 137 -9.61 -3.10 7.51
N ILE A 138 -9.24 -4.31 7.09
CA ILE A 138 -10.01 -5.09 6.11
C ILE A 138 -9.98 -6.57 6.52
N LEU A 139 -11.07 -7.03 7.11
CA LEU A 139 -11.21 -8.42 7.57
C LEU A 139 -11.45 -9.36 6.37
N TRP A 140 -11.12 -10.64 6.55
CA TRP A 140 -11.39 -11.65 5.51
C TRP A 140 -12.87 -11.70 5.10
N HIS A 141 -13.80 -11.52 6.05
CA HIS A 141 -15.23 -11.43 5.75
C HIS A 141 -15.55 -10.29 4.77
N GLU A 142 -14.94 -9.12 4.95
CA GLU A 142 -15.16 -7.94 4.11
C GLU A 142 -14.50 -8.13 2.74
N MET A 143 -13.27 -8.68 2.72
CA MET A 143 -12.57 -9.03 1.48
C MET A 143 -13.41 -9.99 0.63
N TRP A 144 -13.90 -11.07 1.24
CA TRP A 144 -14.74 -12.06 0.57
C TRP A 144 -16.09 -11.49 0.15
N HIS A 145 -16.72 -10.65 0.96
CA HIS A 145 -17.98 -10.00 0.59
C HIS A 145 -17.82 -9.16 -0.67
N VAL A 146 -16.86 -8.23 -0.68
CA VAL A 146 -16.62 -7.33 -1.82
C VAL A 146 -16.19 -8.12 -3.07
N ALA A 147 -15.30 -9.09 -2.91
CA ALA A 147 -14.82 -9.87 -4.05
C ALA A 147 -15.91 -10.78 -4.64
N LEU A 148 -16.79 -11.38 -3.84
CA LEU A 148 -17.90 -12.19 -4.34
C LEU A 148 -18.96 -11.33 -5.03
N GLU A 149 -19.21 -10.11 -4.53
CA GLU A 149 -20.09 -9.15 -5.19
C GLU A 149 -19.54 -8.75 -6.58
N GLU A 150 -18.25 -8.41 -6.66
CA GLU A 150 -17.61 -8.06 -7.94
C GLU A 150 -17.51 -9.25 -8.90
N ALA A 151 -17.13 -10.43 -8.40
CA ALA A 151 -17.12 -11.67 -9.16
C ALA A 151 -18.51 -12.00 -9.74
N SER A 152 -19.56 -11.76 -8.96
CA SER A 152 -20.95 -11.97 -9.40
C SER A 152 -21.32 -11.00 -10.52
N ARG A 153 -20.92 -9.72 -10.41
CA ARG A 153 -21.13 -8.72 -11.47
C ARG A 153 -20.42 -9.14 -12.77
N LEU A 154 -19.16 -9.53 -12.68
CA LEU A 154 -18.36 -9.97 -13.84
C LEU A 154 -18.98 -11.19 -14.53
N TYR A 155 -19.37 -12.20 -13.75
CA TYR A 155 -19.94 -13.43 -14.30
C TYR A 155 -21.35 -13.25 -14.85
N PHE A 156 -22.30 -12.74 -14.06
CA PHE A 156 -23.71 -12.72 -14.46
C PHE A 156 -24.07 -11.54 -15.37
N SER A 157 -23.42 -10.37 -15.19
CA SER A 157 -23.73 -9.19 -16.02
C SER A 157 -22.82 -9.13 -17.25
N SER A 158 -21.50 -9.25 -17.04
CA SER A 158 -20.52 -9.07 -18.11
C SER A 158 -20.14 -10.36 -18.85
N HIS A 159 -20.59 -11.53 -18.36
CA HIS A 159 -20.25 -12.85 -18.92
C HIS A 159 -18.72 -13.08 -18.97
N ASP A 160 -17.99 -12.41 -18.08
CA ASP A 160 -16.53 -12.45 -17.98
C ASP A 160 -16.10 -13.47 -16.92
N VAL A 161 -15.88 -14.69 -17.38
CA VAL A 161 -15.46 -15.81 -16.52
C VAL A 161 -14.01 -15.64 -16.04
N GLU A 162 -13.13 -15.13 -16.90
CA GLU A 162 -11.71 -14.95 -16.58
C GLU A 162 -11.52 -13.84 -15.54
N GLY A 163 -12.20 -12.71 -15.71
CA GLY A 163 -12.24 -11.63 -14.73
C GLY A 163 -12.78 -12.10 -13.38
N MET A 164 -13.83 -12.92 -13.39
CA MET A 164 -14.37 -13.51 -12.16
C MET A 164 -13.35 -14.42 -11.45
N LEU A 165 -12.72 -15.34 -12.18
CA LEU A 165 -11.72 -16.25 -11.60
C LEU A 165 -10.51 -15.49 -11.06
N SER A 166 -10.01 -14.52 -11.81
CA SER A 166 -8.88 -13.68 -11.39
C SER A 166 -9.18 -12.79 -10.18
N THR A 167 -10.45 -12.45 -9.95
CA THR A 167 -10.89 -11.71 -8.76
C THR A 167 -10.89 -12.61 -7.51
N LEU A 168 -11.31 -13.87 -7.63
CA LEU A 168 -11.44 -14.79 -6.48
C LEU A 168 -10.14 -15.53 -6.13
N GLU A 169 -9.30 -15.83 -7.13
CA GLU A 169 -8.06 -16.61 -6.95
C GLU A 169 -7.16 -16.07 -5.83
N PRO A 170 -6.85 -14.75 -5.74
CA PRO A 170 -5.94 -14.25 -4.71
C PRO A 170 -6.47 -14.45 -3.30
N LEU A 171 -7.79 -14.49 -3.10
CA LEU A 171 -8.39 -14.73 -1.78
C LEU A 171 -8.29 -16.20 -1.37
N HIS A 172 -8.44 -17.12 -2.33
CA HIS A 172 -8.21 -18.55 -2.09
C HIS A 172 -6.75 -18.82 -1.72
N LEU A 173 -5.80 -18.21 -2.45
CA LEU A 173 -4.38 -18.30 -2.12
C LEU A 173 -4.08 -17.75 -0.73
N LYS A 174 -4.64 -16.59 -0.38
CA LYS A 174 -4.51 -16.00 0.96
C LYS A 174 -5.05 -16.91 2.06
N MET A 175 -6.19 -17.57 1.84
CA MET A 175 -6.73 -18.53 2.81
C MET A 175 -5.86 -19.78 2.95
N ALA A 176 -5.22 -20.22 1.87
CA ALA A 176 -4.33 -21.39 1.86
C ALA A 176 -3.03 -21.15 2.66
N GLU A 177 -2.59 -19.90 2.82
CA GLU A 177 -1.47 -19.52 3.70
C GLU A 177 -1.77 -19.81 5.19
N GLY A 178 -3.04 -19.94 5.55
CA GLY A 178 -3.50 -20.24 6.90
C GLY A 178 -3.89 -19.01 7.71
N ALA A 179 -4.51 -19.24 8.86
CA ALA A 179 -4.91 -18.17 9.78
C ALA A 179 -3.76 -17.78 10.71
N GLU A 180 -3.55 -16.48 10.87
CA GLU A 180 -2.59 -15.92 11.83
C GLU A 180 -3.29 -15.37 13.08
N THR A 181 -4.59 -15.08 12.99
CA THR A 181 -5.37 -14.48 14.07
C THR A 181 -6.58 -15.32 14.46
N LEU A 182 -7.12 -15.11 15.66
CA LEU A 182 -8.31 -15.81 16.14
C LEU A 182 -9.54 -15.54 15.25
N ARG A 183 -9.67 -14.33 14.69
CA ARG A 183 -10.73 -14.01 13.73
C ARG A 183 -10.58 -14.76 12.41
N GLU A 184 -9.36 -14.85 11.88
CA GLU A 184 -9.09 -15.62 10.65
C GLU A 184 -9.34 -17.11 10.88
N ALA A 185 -8.92 -17.65 12.03
CA ALA A 185 -9.20 -19.04 12.40
C ALA A 185 -10.70 -19.31 12.51
N SER A 186 -11.45 -18.38 13.12
CA SER A 186 -12.92 -18.47 13.19
C SER A 186 -13.57 -18.41 11.81
N PHE A 187 -13.02 -17.60 10.89
CA PHE A 187 -13.50 -17.53 9.51
C PHE A 187 -13.27 -18.85 8.78
N LEU A 188 -12.05 -19.42 8.86
CA LEU A 188 -11.73 -20.71 8.26
C LEU A 188 -12.63 -21.82 8.80
N GLN A 189 -12.87 -21.83 10.11
CA GLN A 189 -13.76 -22.83 10.72
C GLN A 189 -15.20 -22.71 10.21
N ALA A 190 -15.68 -21.50 9.93
CA ALA A 190 -17.07 -21.26 9.55
C ALA A 190 -17.35 -21.35 8.04
N PHE A 191 -16.36 -21.03 7.19
CA PHE A 191 -16.54 -20.89 5.73
C PHE A 191 -15.46 -21.59 4.89
N GLY A 192 -14.39 -22.08 5.52
CA GLY A 192 -13.20 -22.57 4.81
C GLY A 192 -13.48 -23.81 3.95
N ALA A 193 -14.29 -24.74 4.44
CA ALA A 193 -14.63 -25.96 3.72
C ALA A 193 -15.48 -25.65 2.47
N GLU A 194 -16.47 -24.76 2.59
CA GLU A 194 -17.33 -24.37 1.48
C GLU A 194 -16.56 -23.59 0.42
N LEU A 195 -15.71 -22.63 0.84
CA LEU A 195 -14.89 -21.85 -0.10
C LEU A 195 -13.88 -22.74 -0.84
N LEU A 196 -13.26 -23.71 -0.14
CA LEU A 196 -12.36 -24.66 -0.78
C LEU A 196 -13.10 -25.54 -1.80
N MET A 197 -14.30 -26.04 -1.46
CA MET A 197 -15.12 -26.82 -2.39
C MET A 197 -15.45 -26.01 -3.65
N ALA A 198 -15.86 -24.75 -3.50
CA ALA A 198 -16.13 -23.87 -4.63
C ALA A 198 -14.86 -23.61 -5.47
N HIS A 199 -13.70 -23.47 -4.83
CA HIS A 199 -12.42 -23.32 -5.52
C HIS A 199 -12.04 -24.56 -6.33
N GLU A 200 -12.26 -25.76 -5.80
CA GLU A 200 -12.02 -27.01 -6.51
C GLU A 200 -12.88 -27.13 -7.77
N HIS A 201 -14.16 -26.74 -7.70
CA HIS A 201 -15.03 -26.66 -8.87
C HIS A 201 -14.49 -25.66 -9.91
N CYS A 202 -14.05 -24.47 -9.48
CA CYS A 202 -13.37 -23.52 -10.38
C CYS A 202 -12.12 -24.11 -11.04
N ASN A 203 -11.31 -24.87 -10.30
CA ASN A 203 -10.10 -25.50 -10.82
C ASN A 203 -10.41 -26.68 -11.75
N ARG A 204 -11.49 -27.42 -11.51
CA ARG A 204 -12.00 -28.42 -12.46
C ARG A 204 -12.46 -27.76 -13.74
N PHE A 205 -13.26 -26.69 -13.65
CA PHE A 205 -13.65 -25.89 -14.81
C PHE A 205 -12.44 -25.41 -15.63
N LYS A 206 -11.39 -24.89 -15.00
CA LYS A 206 -10.14 -24.49 -15.71
C LYS A 206 -9.50 -25.63 -16.51
N ARG A 207 -9.71 -26.89 -16.11
CA ARG A 207 -9.14 -28.08 -16.77
C ARG A 207 -10.08 -28.69 -17.81
N THR A 208 -11.38 -28.75 -17.52
CA THR A 208 -12.38 -29.45 -18.35
C THR A 208 -13.16 -28.52 -19.27
N ASN A 209 -13.19 -27.22 -18.95
CA ASN A 209 -14.04 -26.20 -19.58
C ASN A 209 -15.55 -26.54 -19.52
N ASP A 210 -15.98 -27.32 -18.52
CA ASP A 210 -17.37 -27.73 -18.33
C ASP A 210 -18.18 -26.70 -17.52
N PRO A 211 -19.17 -26.01 -18.11
CA PRO A 211 -19.96 -24.99 -17.41
C PRO A 211 -20.72 -25.53 -16.19
N ALA A 212 -21.00 -26.84 -16.10
CA ALA A 212 -21.67 -27.43 -14.94
C ALA A 212 -20.83 -27.30 -13.65
N GLU A 213 -19.50 -27.41 -13.76
CA GLU A 213 -18.59 -27.19 -12.63
C GLU A 213 -18.68 -25.75 -12.11
N LEU A 214 -18.77 -24.79 -13.03
CA LEU A 214 -18.86 -23.38 -12.65
C LEU A 214 -20.20 -23.03 -12.01
N GLN A 215 -21.29 -23.65 -12.48
CA GLN A 215 -22.61 -23.54 -11.85
C GLN A 215 -22.59 -24.09 -10.42
N ALA A 216 -21.98 -25.26 -10.21
CA ALA A 216 -21.82 -25.85 -8.87
C ALA A 216 -20.99 -24.95 -7.93
N ALA A 217 -19.90 -24.34 -8.43
CA ALA A 217 -19.13 -23.37 -7.66
C ALA A 217 -20.00 -22.18 -7.23
N TRP A 218 -20.84 -21.65 -8.13
CA TRP A 218 -21.69 -20.50 -7.85
C TRP A 218 -22.81 -20.78 -6.84
N GLU A 219 -23.34 -22.00 -6.79
CA GLU A 219 -24.28 -22.39 -5.76
C GLU A 219 -23.66 -22.27 -4.35
N VAL A 220 -22.43 -22.75 -4.21
CA VAL A 220 -21.66 -22.68 -2.96
C VAL A 220 -21.26 -21.24 -2.62
N TYR A 221 -20.75 -20.48 -3.59
CA TYR A 221 -20.40 -19.08 -3.39
C TYR A 221 -21.61 -18.23 -2.99
N SER A 222 -22.77 -18.42 -3.63
CA SER A 222 -23.99 -17.65 -3.33
C SER A 222 -24.54 -17.93 -1.94
N GLN A 223 -24.44 -19.17 -1.46
CA GLN A 223 -24.80 -19.52 -0.08
C GLN A 223 -23.83 -18.89 0.92
N THR A 224 -22.54 -18.99 0.64
CA THR A 224 -21.47 -18.44 1.49
C THR A 224 -21.55 -16.91 1.56
N PHE A 225 -21.73 -16.25 0.43
CA PHE A 225 -21.92 -14.79 0.33
C PHE A 225 -23.05 -14.29 1.22
N ARG A 226 -24.23 -14.91 1.15
CA ARG A 226 -25.38 -14.52 1.99
C ARG A 226 -25.10 -14.68 3.50
N ARG A 227 -24.34 -15.71 3.89
CA ARG A 227 -23.93 -15.88 5.29
C ARG A 227 -22.91 -14.82 5.71
N ILE A 228 -21.90 -14.58 4.88
CA ILE A 228 -20.88 -13.54 5.13
C ILE A 228 -21.53 -12.17 5.24
N ALA A 229 -22.44 -11.79 4.34
CA ALA A 229 -23.17 -10.51 4.39
C ALA A 229 -23.92 -10.29 5.70
N LYS A 230 -24.54 -11.35 6.26
CA LYS A 230 -25.19 -11.31 7.58
C LYS A 230 -24.20 -11.12 8.73
N HIS A 231 -22.98 -11.63 8.62
CA HIS A 231 -21.93 -11.41 9.62
C HIS A 231 -21.39 -9.99 9.52
N VAL A 232 -21.09 -9.51 8.30
CA VAL A 232 -20.57 -8.16 8.05
C VAL A 232 -21.54 -7.10 8.57
N SER A 233 -22.84 -7.22 8.31
CA SER A 233 -23.83 -6.23 8.79
C SER A 233 -23.97 -6.17 10.32
N LYS A 234 -23.58 -7.22 11.04
CA LYS A 234 -23.62 -7.28 12.51
C LYS A 234 -22.30 -6.88 13.16
N MET A 235 -21.21 -6.73 12.40
CA MET A 235 -19.91 -6.34 12.92
C MET A 235 -19.85 -4.82 13.11
N GLY A 236 -20.23 -4.35 14.30
CA GLY A 236 -20.11 -2.93 14.69
C GLY A 236 -18.86 -2.60 15.50
N SER A 237 -18.18 -3.59 16.09
CA SER A 237 -16.99 -3.39 16.92
C SER A 237 -16.06 -4.60 16.81
N LEU A 238 -14.75 -4.33 16.85
CA LEU A 238 -13.69 -5.33 16.75
C LEU A 238 -12.81 -5.29 18.00
N GLU A 239 -12.71 -6.41 18.70
CA GLU A 239 -11.75 -6.55 19.79
C GLU A 239 -10.36 -6.82 19.22
N LEU A 240 -9.42 -5.91 19.49
CA LEU A 240 -8.07 -5.93 18.91
C LEU A 240 -7.36 -7.28 19.12
N ARG A 241 -7.49 -7.87 20.31
CA ARG A 241 -6.91 -9.19 20.67
C ARG A 241 -7.33 -10.34 19.74
N HIS A 242 -8.46 -10.21 19.04
CA HIS A 242 -8.93 -11.24 18.11
C HIS A 242 -8.48 -10.99 16.66
N VAL A 243 -8.11 -9.75 16.31
CA VAL A 243 -7.77 -9.32 14.94
C VAL A 243 -6.30 -9.01 14.74
N SER A 244 -5.53 -8.81 15.81
CA SER A 244 -4.08 -8.62 15.76
C SER A 244 -3.45 -9.08 17.07
N PRO A 245 -2.47 -10.02 17.03
CA PRO A 245 -1.72 -10.40 18.23
C PRO A 245 -0.60 -9.42 18.57
N TYR A 246 -0.19 -8.57 17.62
CA TYR A 246 0.97 -7.70 17.75
C TYR A 246 0.64 -6.26 18.12
N LEU A 247 -0.55 -5.77 17.78
CA LEU A 247 -0.98 -4.44 18.20
C LEU A 247 -1.42 -4.49 19.66
N PRO A 248 -0.76 -3.75 20.57
CA PRO A 248 -1.14 -3.75 21.97
C PRO A 248 -2.53 -3.11 22.14
N PRO A 249 -3.34 -3.56 23.11
CA PRO A 249 -4.55 -2.83 23.49
C PRO A 249 -4.17 -1.40 23.92
N ALA A 250 -4.98 -0.42 23.52
CA ALA A 250 -4.80 0.96 23.95
C ALA A 250 -4.74 1.00 25.49
N ARG A 251 -3.65 1.56 26.03
CA ARG A 251 -3.49 1.83 27.47
C ARG A 251 -4.13 3.14 27.83
#